data_AF-A0A5N5QM42-F1
#
_entry.id   AF-A0A5N5QM42-F1
#
_cell.length_a   1.000
_cell.length_b   1.000
_cell.length_c   1.000
_cell.angle_alpha   90.00
_cell.angle_beta   90.00
_cell.angle_gamma   90.00
#
_symmetry.space_group_name_H-M   'P 1'
#
loop_
_entity.id
_entity.type
_entity.pdbx_description
1 polymer ?
#
loop_
_entity_poly.entity_id
_entity_poly.type
_entity_poly.pdbx_seq_one_letter_code
_entity_poly.pdbx_strand_id
1 'polypeptide(L)'
;MHTPILTPTASHPNLSSLPVQAPKRPKALSSSLSVSSLGSNSSLLLLPEGDVEQVTEEGLHHADIKLEARKYKSLAFRRALLQVLQAIRVPTWSSSTLDPEQIKISKVSGALTNAVFFISYPPPAPAGPKFHLGPHITASSAQTHTPRTVLLRIYGPSSSTLVSRVDELHTLHVLSSTHRIGPRVYGTFQNGRVEEWFDSAALTANDLRDPTHSRWIGMRMRELHSVDVLAVVGPSWNGQETVLKNVVSWRGAAKEVLNMLRAKEDRGEIPLGHPWHGQREKLDLGSFARAWEAYWSWLQKWENEFGRSEMVFAHNDAQYGNLLRANKLPVGKPDHHRIIVVDFEYAGPNPAAFDIANHFHEWTADYHSDAPHVLTSLRYPTREERNNFYLGYFGSLMLGSSPAPTSRPLFHKSGSSSSINSLPGLNGTYTPTSSISSSSSGLFSVDLSTRLGQAELEDAMDGLDAQVRAWSPASHAMWIIWGIVQASDDVINGAISDFDYLGYATGRLDMFYKDLAERDVKW
;
A
#
# COMPACT_ATOMS: atom_id res chain seq x y z
N MET A 1 50.89 32.68 35.30
CA MET A 1 51.37 33.94 34.69
C MET A 1 50.32 34.41 33.69
N HIS A 2 49.71 35.56 33.99
CA HIS A 2 49.11 36.59 33.13
C HIS A 2 48.23 36.24 31.90
N THR A 3 46.93 36.58 32.04
CA THR A 3 46.02 37.21 31.06
C THR A 3 46.59 38.55 30.51
N PRO A 4 46.14 39.13 29.37
CA PRO A 4 44.76 39.67 29.11
C PRO A 4 44.23 39.49 27.66
N ILE A 5 42.91 39.34 27.41
CA ILE A 5 41.82 40.35 27.26
C ILE A 5 42.15 41.50 26.30
N LEU A 6 41.35 41.67 25.23
CA LEU A 6 40.78 42.95 24.78
C LEU A 6 39.64 42.74 23.76
N THR A 7 38.43 43.16 24.16
CA THR A 7 37.30 43.57 23.32
C THR A 7 37.51 45.01 22.82
N PRO A 8 36.64 45.50 21.92
CA PRO A 8 35.96 46.76 22.23
C PRO A 8 34.44 46.77 21.98
N THR A 9 33.75 47.31 22.99
CA THR A 9 32.47 48.06 23.08
C THR A 9 32.28 49.11 21.98
N ALA A 10 31.11 49.70 21.67
CA ALA A 10 29.69 49.59 22.02
C ALA A 10 28.93 50.64 21.17
N SER A 11 27.62 50.48 20.93
CA SER A 11 26.61 51.56 21.05
C SER A 11 25.21 51.08 20.68
N HIS A 12 24.31 51.02 21.66
CA HIS A 12 22.87 51.05 21.47
C HIS A 12 22.38 52.49 21.24
N PRO A 13 21.22 52.65 20.59
CA PRO A 13 20.19 53.51 21.15
C PRO A 13 18.84 52.80 21.31
N ASN A 14 18.18 53.10 22.43
CA ASN A 14 16.79 52.76 22.77
C ASN A 14 15.79 53.57 21.93
N LEU A 15 14.64 52.98 21.57
CA LEU A 15 13.30 53.44 21.95
C LEU A 15 12.17 52.68 21.20
N SER A 16 11.40 51.91 21.99
CA SER A 16 9.93 51.78 21.99
C SER A 16 9.08 51.81 20.69
N SER A 17 8.18 50.81 20.63
CA SER A 17 6.76 50.84 20.17
C SER A 17 6.36 50.13 18.86
N LEU A 18 5.73 48.94 19.05
CA LEU A 18 4.62 48.31 18.30
C LEU A 18 4.86 47.78 16.85
N PRO A 19 4.06 46.81 16.33
CA PRO A 19 3.24 45.76 16.95
C PRO A 19 3.64 44.33 16.50
N VAL A 20 3.17 43.33 17.26
CA VAL A 20 3.29 41.89 16.96
C VAL A 20 2.59 41.54 15.65
N GLN A 21 3.34 41.14 14.61
CA GLN A 21 2.81 40.39 13.47
C GLN A 21 2.90 38.89 13.76
N ALA A 22 1.75 38.24 13.88
CA ALA A 22 1.66 36.79 13.92
C ALA A 22 2.24 36.17 12.63
N PRO A 23 3.08 35.12 12.70
CA PRO A 23 3.56 34.45 11.51
C PRO A 23 2.38 33.76 10.81
N LYS A 24 2.21 34.07 9.52
CA LYS A 24 1.25 33.45 8.62
C LYS A 24 1.50 31.93 8.59
N ARG A 25 0.50 31.14 9.00
CA ARG A 25 0.46 29.68 8.78
C ARG A 25 0.68 29.39 7.28
N PRO A 26 1.66 28.55 6.90
CA PRO A 26 1.71 28.01 5.55
C PRO A 26 0.47 27.13 5.33
N LYS A 27 -0.21 27.29 4.21
CA LYS A 27 -1.25 26.37 3.75
C LYS A 27 -0.58 25.03 3.44
N ALA A 28 -0.87 24.01 4.25
CA ALA A 28 -0.46 22.64 3.96
C ALA A 28 -1.20 22.15 2.71
N LEU A 29 -0.49 22.05 1.59
CA LEU A 29 -0.87 21.20 0.46
C LEU A 29 -0.28 19.81 0.77
N SER A 30 -1.14 18.81 0.94
CA SER A 30 -0.71 17.43 1.19
C SER A 30 -0.11 16.83 -0.08
N SER A 31 1.21 16.74 -0.15
CA SER A 31 1.92 15.89 -1.09
C SER A 31 2.02 14.48 -0.49
N SER A 32 1.12 13.59 -0.89
CA SER A 32 1.26 12.16 -0.63
C SER A 32 2.04 11.55 -1.80
N LEU A 33 3.28 11.14 -1.58
CA LEU A 33 4.11 10.44 -2.56
C LEU A 33 4.44 9.04 -1.99
N SER A 34 3.93 7.98 -2.63
CA SER A 34 4.42 6.60 -2.50
C SER A 34 5.65 6.36 -3.39
N VAL A 35 6.45 5.33 -3.14
CA VAL A 35 7.62 4.96 -3.99
C VAL A 35 7.20 4.46 -5.35
N SER A 36 6.05 3.77 -5.43
CA SER A 36 5.35 3.50 -6.69
C SER A 36 4.95 4.79 -7.42
N SER A 37 5.06 5.94 -6.74
CA SER A 37 4.80 7.29 -7.25
C SER A 37 6.00 8.27 -7.11
N LEU A 38 7.22 7.79 -6.84
CA LEU A 38 8.42 8.64 -6.72
C LEU A 38 9.41 8.47 -7.87
N GLY A 39 9.12 7.59 -8.82
CA GLY A 39 9.73 7.72 -10.12
C GLY A 39 9.16 8.92 -10.86
N SER A 40 9.99 9.52 -11.68
CA SER A 40 9.66 10.44 -12.77
C SER A 40 8.46 11.39 -12.58
N ASN A 41 8.74 12.59 -12.04
CA ASN A 41 7.99 13.80 -12.34
C ASN A 41 8.15 14.12 -13.83
N SER A 42 7.14 13.71 -14.60
CA SER A 42 6.94 13.89 -16.04
C SER A 42 7.35 12.67 -16.85
N SER A 43 6.35 12.00 -17.46
CA SER A 43 6.33 11.73 -18.92
C SER A 43 5.20 10.83 -19.43
N LEU A 44 4.19 10.43 -18.64
CA LEU A 44 3.02 9.72 -19.23
C LEU A 44 2.17 10.60 -20.17
N LEU A 45 2.24 11.94 -20.04
CA LEU A 45 1.67 12.87 -21.02
C LEU A 45 2.52 13.01 -22.28
N LEU A 46 3.66 12.32 -22.40
CA LEU A 46 4.59 12.41 -23.52
C LEU A 46 4.74 11.07 -24.27
N LEU A 47 4.51 9.92 -23.63
CA LEU A 47 4.59 8.60 -24.30
C LEU A 47 3.43 8.33 -25.28
N PRO A 48 3.70 7.80 -26.50
CA PRO A 48 2.66 7.50 -27.48
C PRO A 48 1.59 6.54 -26.93
N GLU A 49 0.34 6.83 -27.27
CA GLU A 49 -0.83 6.09 -26.79
C GLU A 49 -0.86 4.71 -27.47
N GLY A 50 -0.59 3.64 -26.70
CA GLY A 50 -0.87 2.27 -27.10
C GLY A 50 -2.31 1.86 -26.73
N ASP A 51 -2.80 0.79 -27.33
CA ASP A 51 -4.07 0.17 -26.91
C ASP A 51 -3.89 -0.39 -25.48
N VAL A 52 -4.63 0.21 -24.54
CA VAL A 52 -4.70 -0.23 -23.15
C VAL A 52 -5.73 -1.35 -23.10
N GLU A 53 -5.33 -2.53 -22.61
CA GLU A 53 -6.23 -3.65 -22.39
C GLU A 53 -7.38 -3.24 -21.46
N GLN A 54 -8.61 -3.48 -21.93
CA GLN A 54 -9.83 -3.22 -21.18
C GLN A 54 -9.99 -4.27 -20.08
N VAL A 55 -10.17 -3.82 -18.84
CA VAL A 55 -10.30 -4.71 -17.68
C VAL A 55 -11.68 -4.57 -17.05
N THR A 56 -12.38 -5.70 -16.91
CA THR A 56 -13.70 -5.82 -16.30
C THR A 56 -13.69 -6.89 -15.22
N GLU A 57 -14.53 -6.74 -14.20
CA GLU A 57 -14.68 -7.70 -13.11
C GLU A 57 -16.16 -8.02 -12.89
N GLU A 58 -16.49 -9.27 -12.60
CA GLU A 58 -17.87 -9.66 -12.30
C GLU A 58 -18.36 -8.92 -11.04
N GLY A 59 -19.56 -8.35 -11.09
CA GLY A 59 -20.11 -7.56 -9.98
C GLY A 59 -19.72 -6.07 -9.99
N LEU A 60 -18.82 -5.62 -10.87
CA LEU A 60 -18.57 -4.20 -11.12
C LEU A 60 -19.29 -3.69 -12.37
N HIS A 61 -19.80 -2.47 -12.29
CA HIS A 61 -20.32 -1.79 -13.46
C HIS A 61 -19.18 -1.35 -14.38
N HIS A 62 -19.41 -1.41 -15.69
CA HIS A 62 -18.46 -1.01 -16.70
C HIS A 62 -19.04 0.05 -17.63
N ALA A 63 -18.25 1.07 -17.97
CA ALA A 63 -18.59 2.09 -18.95
C ALA A 63 -17.71 1.96 -20.20
N ASP A 64 -18.34 1.80 -21.36
CA ASP A 64 -17.65 1.69 -22.66
C ASP A 64 -17.22 3.07 -23.19
N ILE A 65 -16.37 3.76 -22.41
CA ILE A 65 -15.87 5.11 -22.69
C ILE A 65 -14.38 5.17 -22.38
N LYS A 66 -13.59 5.66 -23.33
CA LYS A 66 -12.17 5.98 -23.12
C LYS A 66 -12.00 7.40 -22.63
N LEU A 67 -11.13 7.61 -21.63
CA LEU A 67 -10.76 8.93 -21.16
C LEU A 67 -9.30 9.25 -21.53
N GLU A 68 -9.10 10.36 -22.24
CA GLU A 68 -7.76 10.82 -22.59
C GLU A 68 -7.16 11.67 -21.47
N ALA A 69 -6.26 11.09 -20.67
CA ALA A 69 -5.65 11.74 -19.51
C ALA A 69 -5.01 13.11 -19.84
N ARG A 70 -4.48 13.30 -21.05
CA ARG A 70 -3.88 14.57 -21.50
C ARG A 70 -4.91 15.70 -21.64
N LYS A 71 -6.16 15.36 -21.94
CA LYS A 71 -7.26 16.30 -22.14
C LYS A 71 -8.06 16.58 -20.88
N TYR A 72 -7.57 16.21 -19.69
CA TYR A 72 -8.31 16.34 -18.42
C TYR A 72 -8.81 17.77 -18.08
N LYS A 73 -8.16 18.80 -18.64
CA LYS A 73 -8.58 20.21 -18.46
C LYS A 73 -9.75 20.62 -19.35
N SER A 74 -10.05 19.83 -20.39
CA SER A 74 -11.07 20.16 -21.40
C SER A 74 -12.49 19.90 -20.91
N LEU A 75 -13.46 20.66 -21.43
CA LEU A 75 -14.88 20.42 -21.17
C LEU A 75 -15.35 19.08 -21.75
N ALA A 76 -14.79 18.66 -22.89
CA ALA A 76 -15.07 17.36 -23.49
C ALA A 76 -14.72 16.22 -22.54
N PHE A 77 -13.56 16.29 -21.88
CA PHE A 77 -13.17 15.32 -20.86
C PHE A 77 -14.14 15.31 -19.67
N ARG A 78 -14.56 16.48 -19.16
CA ARG A 78 -15.53 16.55 -18.06
C ARG A 78 -16.88 15.94 -18.42
N ARG A 79 -17.35 16.14 -19.66
CA ARG A 79 -18.58 15.51 -20.17
C ARG A 79 -18.46 14.00 -20.22
N ALA A 80 -17.38 13.48 -20.82
CA ALA A 80 -17.13 12.05 -20.89
C ALA A 80 -16.96 11.43 -19.49
N LEU A 81 -16.26 12.11 -18.58
CA LEU A 81 -16.11 11.69 -17.20
C LEU A 81 -17.47 11.61 -16.48
N LEU A 82 -18.34 12.61 -16.63
CA LEU A 82 -19.67 12.56 -16.02
C LEU A 82 -20.50 11.39 -16.56
N GLN A 83 -20.42 11.11 -17.86
CA GLN A 83 -21.06 9.94 -18.46
C GLN A 83 -20.53 8.63 -17.88
N VAL A 84 -19.21 8.50 -17.69
CA VAL A 84 -18.62 7.34 -17.00
C VAL A 84 -19.18 7.20 -15.59
N LEU A 85 -19.15 8.26 -14.79
CA LEU A 85 -19.62 8.24 -13.39
C LEU A 85 -21.10 7.86 -13.27
N GLN A 86 -21.93 8.34 -14.19
CA GLN A 86 -23.35 7.99 -14.27
C GLN A 86 -23.57 6.55 -14.73
N ALA A 87 -22.85 6.09 -15.75
CA ALA A 87 -22.95 4.74 -16.30
C ALA A 87 -22.56 3.67 -15.26
N ILE A 88 -21.49 3.90 -14.50
CA ILE A 88 -21.06 3.01 -13.42
C ILE A 88 -21.81 3.23 -12.09
N ARG A 89 -22.79 4.15 -12.09
CA ARG A 89 -23.69 4.43 -10.96
C ARG A 89 -22.97 4.84 -9.67
N VAL A 90 -21.95 5.69 -9.78
CA VAL A 90 -21.25 6.21 -8.59
C VAL A 90 -22.24 6.95 -7.68
N PRO A 91 -22.37 6.57 -6.39
CA PRO A 91 -23.30 7.24 -5.47
C PRO A 91 -23.09 8.75 -5.47
N THR A 92 -24.18 9.51 -5.43
CA THR A 92 -24.22 10.99 -5.49
C THR A 92 -23.79 11.63 -6.83
N TRP A 93 -23.20 10.89 -7.77
CA TRP A 93 -22.84 11.39 -9.11
C TRP A 93 -23.82 10.97 -10.21
N SER A 94 -24.74 10.04 -9.94
CA SER A 94 -25.70 9.54 -10.92
C SER A 94 -26.80 10.54 -11.32
N SER A 95 -26.84 11.75 -10.75
CA SER A 95 -27.86 12.74 -11.08
C SER A 95 -27.64 13.33 -12.47
N SER A 96 -28.71 13.41 -13.27
CA SER A 96 -28.70 14.03 -14.60
C SER A 96 -28.64 15.56 -14.56
N THR A 97 -28.81 16.17 -13.39
CA THR A 97 -28.80 17.63 -13.20
C THR A 97 -27.41 18.22 -12.95
N LEU A 98 -26.37 17.38 -12.87
CA LEU A 98 -25.01 17.84 -12.63
C LEU A 98 -24.44 18.52 -13.89
N ASP A 99 -23.82 19.67 -13.69
CA ASP A 99 -23.17 20.43 -14.75
C ASP A 99 -21.70 19.99 -14.91
N PRO A 100 -21.29 19.46 -16.07
CA PRO A 100 -19.89 19.12 -16.34
C PRO A 100 -18.90 20.28 -16.10
N GLU A 101 -19.32 21.54 -16.26
CA GLU A 101 -18.44 22.69 -16.05
C GLU A 101 -18.05 22.88 -14.58
N GLN A 102 -18.91 22.46 -13.65
CA GLN A 102 -18.67 22.55 -12.20
C GLN A 102 -17.74 21.46 -11.67
N ILE A 103 -17.48 20.41 -12.46
CA ILE A 103 -16.58 19.33 -12.07
C ILE A 103 -15.15 19.87 -11.95
N LYS A 104 -14.60 19.77 -10.75
CA LYS A 104 -13.21 20.10 -10.46
C LYS A 104 -12.35 18.85 -10.55
N ILE A 105 -11.33 18.90 -11.39
CA ILE A 105 -10.37 17.82 -11.60
C ILE A 105 -9.01 18.31 -11.13
N SER A 106 -8.42 17.62 -10.15
CA SER A 106 -7.09 17.93 -9.63
C SER A 106 -6.18 16.74 -9.85
N LYS A 107 -5.10 16.91 -10.63
CA LYS A 107 -4.14 15.84 -10.87
C LYS A 107 -3.36 15.54 -9.60
N VAL A 108 -3.19 14.26 -9.27
CA VAL A 108 -2.28 13.81 -8.22
C VAL A 108 -0.88 13.71 -8.83
N SER A 109 0.10 14.34 -8.20
CA SER A 109 1.50 14.29 -8.65
C SER A 109 2.17 13.02 -8.11
N GLY A 110 3.21 12.53 -8.79
CA GLY A 110 3.95 11.33 -8.42
C GLY A 110 3.49 10.04 -9.10
N ALA A 111 2.21 9.84 -9.40
CA ALA A 111 1.76 8.55 -9.94
C ALA A 111 2.44 8.19 -11.29
N LEU A 112 3.26 7.12 -11.26
CA LEU A 112 4.15 6.71 -12.35
C LEU A 112 3.47 5.87 -13.42
N THR A 113 2.71 4.86 -12.98
CA THR A 113 2.13 3.83 -13.84
C THR A 113 0.76 4.24 -14.36
N ASN A 114 0.06 5.10 -13.61
CA ASN A 114 -1.32 5.50 -13.82
C ASN A 114 -1.47 7.02 -13.66
N ALA A 115 -2.28 7.65 -14.50
CA ALA A 115 -2.70 9.03 -14.27
C ALA A 115 -3.84 9.05 -13.23
N VAL A 116 -3.58 9.65 -12.07
CA VAL A 116 -4.53 9.71 -10.95
C VAL A 116 -5.10 11.13 -10.80
N PHE A 117 -6.41 11.24 -10.64
CA PHE A 117 -7.11 12.52 -10.48
C PHE A 117 -8.11 12.49 -9.32
N PHE A 118 -8.12 13.55 -8.51
CA PHE A 118 -9.23 13.86 -7.60
C PHE A 118 -10.37 14.52 -8.38
N ILE A 119 -11.56 13.95 -8.29
CA ILE A 119 -12.77 14.47 -8.93
C ILE A 119 -13.71 14.96 -7.82
N SER A 120 -13.99 16.26 -7.78
CA SER A 120 -14.91 16.85 -6.80
C SER A 120 -15.94 17.76 -7.47
N TYR A 121 -17.08 17.92 -6.79
CA TYR A 121 -18.16 18.80 -7.21
C TYR A 121 -18.39 19.85 -6.10
N PRO A 122 -17.68 20.98 -6.12
CA PRO A 122 -17.85 22.01 -5.11
C PRO A 122 -19.27 22.59 -5.19
N PRO A 123 -19.89 22.96 -4.05
CA PRO A 123 -21.16 23.67 -4.07
C PRO A 123 -20.99 25.00 -4.83
N PRO A 124 -22.06 25.48 -5.50
CA PRO A 124 -22.02 26.79 -6.15
C PRO A 124 -21.56 27.84 -5.15
N ALA A 125 -20.66 28.74 -5.57
CA ALA A 125 -20.21 29.83 -4.71
C ALA A 125 -21.44 30.56 -4.15
N PRO A 126 -21.49 30.88 -2.84
CA PRO A 126 -22.56 31.68 -2.31
C PRO A 126 -22.59 32.98 -3.11
N ALA A 127 -23.68 33.23 -3.83
CA ALA A 127 -23.90 34.52 -4.46
C ALA A 127 -23.71 35.58 -3.37
N GLY A 128 -22.90 36.61 -3.64
CA GLY A 128 -22.62 37.70 -2.69
C GLY A 128 -23.90 38.29 -2.09
N PRO A 129 -23.81 39.07 -1.01
CA PRO A 129 -24.94 39.43 -0.15
C PRO A 129 -26.11 39.99 -0.97
N LYS A 130 -27.12 39.16 -1.22
CA LYS A 130 -28.38 39.58 -1.81
C LYS A 130 -29.22 40.16 -0.68
N PHE A 131 -29.32 41.49 -0.65
CA PHE A 131 -30.35 42.19 0.08
C PHE A 131 -31.72 41.75 -0.44
N HIS A 132 -32.43 40.89 0.29
CA HIS A 132 -33.83 40.58 0.02
C HIS A 132 -34.65 40.79 1.30
N LEU A 133 -35.34 41.93 1.36
CA LEU A 133 -36.58 42.07 2.11
C LEU A 133 -37.68 41.36 1.28
N GLY A 134 -38.29 40.30 1.83
CA GLY A 134 -39.45 39.64 1.23
C GLY A 134 -39.77 38.31 1.95
N PRO A 135 -41.05 37.99 2.23
CA PRO A 135 -41.41 37.10 3.33
C PRO A 135 -41.27 35.61 3.00
N HIS A 136 -40.96 34.87 4.07
CA HIS A 136 -40.91 33.42 4.22
C HIS A 136 -41.89 32.65 3.31
N ILE A 137 -41.33 31.89 2.37
CA ILE A 137 -41.91 30.62 1.93
C ILE A 137 -40.97 29.52 2.45
N THR A 138 -41.50 28.67 3.33
CA THR A 138 -40.82 27.51 3.90
C THR A 138 -40.48 26.52 2.77
N ALA A 139 -39.25 26.58 2.27
CA ALA A 139 -38.69 25.55 1.42
C ALA A 139 -38.41 24.30 2.26
N SER A 140 -39.24 23.29 2.06
CA SER A 140 -39.03 21.93 2.54
C SER A 140 -37.70 21.36 2.03
N SER A 141 -36.81 21.04 2.97
CA SER A 141 -35.85 19.93 3.02
C SER A 141 -35.38 19.21 1.73
N ALA A 142 -35.04 19.91 0.65
CA ALA A 142 -34.18 19.34 -0.38
C ALA A 142 -32.72 19.44 0.10
N GLN A 143 -32.27 18.45 0.88
CA GLN A 143 -30.83 18.24 1.08
C GLN A 143 -30.21 17.92 -0.28
N THR A 144 -29.72 18.94 -0.98
CA THR A 144 -28.90 18.78 -2.17
C THR A 144 -27.61 18.09 -1.73
N HIS A 145 -27.58 16.76 -1.81
CA HIS A 145 -26.38 15.99 -1.52
C HIS A 145 -25.32 16.35 -2.56
N THR A 146 -24.38 17.21 -2.19
CA THR A 146 -23.20 17.50 -3.00
C THR A 146 -22.46 16.19 -3.28
N PRO A 147 -22.08 15.90 -4.54
CA PRO A 147 -21.35 14.69 -4.86
C PRO A 147 -20.07 14.52 -4.03
N ARG A 148 -19.85 13.31 -3.52
CA ARG A 148 -18.62 13.00 -2.76
C ARG A 148 -17.42 13.01 -3.69
N THR A 149 -16.26 13.46 -3.22
CA THR A 149 -15.03 13.33 -3.99
C THR A 149 -14.74 11.87 -4.31
N VAL A 150 -14.26 11.59 -5.53
CA VAL A 150 -13.81 10.25 -5.96
C VAL A 150 -12.41 10.31 -6.56
N LEU A 151 -11.73 9.18 -6.59
CA LEU A 151 -10.46 9.00 -7.27
C LEU A 151 -10.68 8.37 -8.65
N LEU A 152 -10.09 8.98 -9.67
CA LEU A 152 -10.07 8.47 -11.04
C LEU A 152 -8.66 7.98 -11.36
N ARG A 153 -8.49 6.69 -11.65
CA ARG A 153 -7.25 6.09 -12.15
C ARG A 153 -7.39 5.79 -13.64
N ILE A 154 -6.54 6.36 -14.47
CA ILE A 154 -6.42 6.05 -15.90
C ILE A 154 -5.09 5.32 -16.13
N TYR A 155 -5.14 4.14 -16.74
CA TYR A 155 -3.97 3.29 -16.93
C TYR A 155 -3.03 3.82 -18.02
N GLY A 156 -1.72 3.80 -17.76
CA GLY A 156 -0.69 4.08 -18.76
C GLY A 156 -0.35 2.86 -19.62
N PRO A 157 0.52 2.98 -20.65
CA PRO A 157 0.92 1.84 -21.50
C PRO A 157 1.89 0.86 -20.82
N SER A 158 2.65 1.28 -19.79
CA SER A 158 3.84 0.54 -19.32
C SER A 158 3.65 -0.38 -18.10
N SER A 159 2.43 -0.52 -17.55
CA SER A 159 2.25 -1.17 -16.23
C SER A 159 2.13 -2.71 -16.25
N SER A 160 2.19 -3.37 -17.41
CA SER A 160 1.88 -4.82 -17.53
C SER A 160 3.07 -5.77 -17.36
N THR A 161 4.31 -5.29 -17.40
CA THR A 161 5.50 -6.17 -17.37
C THR A 161 5.69 -6.84 -16.01
N LEU A 162 5.35 -6.15 -14.92
CA LEU A 162 5.54 -6.65 -13.55
C LEU A 162 4.23 -7.07 -12.88
N VAL A 163 3.12 -6.40 -13.19
CA VAL A 163 1.84 -6.55 -12.49
C VAL A 163 0.70 -6.81 -13.49
N SER A 164 -0.14 -7.81 -13.19
CA SER A 164 -1.37 -8.08 -13.93
C SER A 164 -2.48 -7.13 -13.47
N ARG A 165 -3.01 -6.32 -14.39
CA ARG A 165 -4.13 -5.40 -14.10
C ARG A 165 -5.43 -6.14 -13.79
N VAL A 166 -5.60 -7.31 -14.41
CA VAL A 166 -6.76 -8.18 -14.17
C VAL A 166 -6.72 -8.67 -12.73
N ASP A 167 -5.58 -9.20 -12.30
CA ASP A 167 -5.38 -9.71 -10.94
C ASP A 167 -5.47 -8.59 -9.89
N GLU A 168 -4.92 -7.40 -10.20
CA GLU A 168 -5.03 -6.20 -9.35
C GLU A 168 -6.50 -5.79 -9.16
N LEU A 169 -7.26 -5.65 -10.25
CA LEU A 169 -8.67 -5.25 -10.19
C LEU A 169 -9.50 -6.29 -9.42
N HIS A 170 -9.29 -7.57 -9.70
CA HIS A 170 -9.96 -8.66 -9.01
C HIS A 170 -9.68 -8.60 -7.50
N THR A 171 -8.40 -8.51 -7.12
CA THR A 171 -7.96 -8.38 -5.73
C THR A 171 -8.61 -7.20 -5.03
N LEU A 172 -8.54 -6.01 -5.62
CA LEU A 172 -9.16 -4.80 -5.08
C LEU A 172 -10.68 -4.95 -4.93
N HIS A 173 -11.34 -5.58 -5.91
CA HIS A 173 -12.77 -5.81 -5.86
C HIS A 173 -13.15 -6.75 -4.72
N VAL A 174 -12.49 -7.90 -4.59
CA VAL A 174 -12.76 -8.89 -3.54
C VAL A 174 -12.48 -8.31 -2.15
N LEU A 175 -11.32 -7.66 -1.95
CA LEU A 175 -10.96 -7.06 -0.67
C LEU A 175 -11.97 -5.98 -0.23
N SER A 176 -12.39 -5.10 -1.16
CA SER A 176 -13.28 -4.00 -0.82
C SER A 176 -14.75 -4.43 -0.67
N SER A 177 -15.22 -5.37 -1.50
CA SER A 177 -16.62 -5.82 -1.51
C SER A 177 -16.91 -6.81 -0.38
N THR A 178 -16.03 -7.79 -0.16
CA THR A 178 -16.21 -8.89 0.79
C THR A 178 -15.62 -8.57 2.15
N HIS A 179 -14.40 -8.01 2.19
CA HIS A 179 -13.65 -7.84 3.44
C HIS A 179 -13.65 -6.40 3.98
N ARG A 180 -14.15 -5.42 3.21
CA ARG A 180 -14.12 -3.98 3.55
C ARG A 180 -12.70 -3.48 3.82
N ILE A 181 -11.73 -4.00 3.05
CA ILE A 181 -10.32 -3.60 3.08
C ILE A 181 -10.00 -2.83 1.80
N GLY A 182 -9.23 -1.75 1.93
CA GLY A 182 -8.86 -0.89 0.81
C GLY A 182 -9.99 0.03 0.32
N PRO A 183 -9.74 0.83 -0.72
CA PRO A 183 -10.74 1.71 -1.32
C PRO A 183 -11.83 0.89 -2.01
N ARG A 184 -13.09 1.32 -1.90
CA ARG A 184 -14.16 0.75 -2.71
C ARG A 184 -13.95 1.09 -4.19
N VAL A 185 -13.92 0.07 -5.04
CA VAL A 185 -14.01 0.25 -6.50
C VAL A 185 -15.48 0.46 -6.86
N TYR A 186 -15.82 1.60 -7.47
CA TYR A 186 -17.19 1.88 -7.91
C TYR A 186 -17.49 1.24 -9.28
N GLY A 187 -16.50 1.16 -10.15
CA GLY A 187 -16.63 0.54 -11.47
C GLY A 187 -15.41 0.83 -12.36
N THR A 188 -15.42 0.24 -13.54
CA THR A 188 -14.35 0.40 -14.54
C THR A 188 -14.85 1.07 -15.82
N PHE A 189 -13.91 1.55 -16.62
CA PHE A 189 -14.13 2.05 -17.97
C PHE A 189 -13.00 1.56 -18.88
N GLN A 190 -13.07 1.82 -20.19
CA GLN A 190 -12.17 1.19 -21.18
C GLN A 190 -10.68 1.21 -20.80
N ASN A 191 -10.20 2.29 -20.18
CA ASN A 191 -8.80 2.47 -19.83
C ASN A 191 -8.58 2.89 -18.37
N GLY A 192 -9.42 2.45 -17.44
CA GLY A 192 -9.22 2.77 -16.03
C GLY A 192 -10.37 2.39 -15.10
N ARG A 193 -10.35 2.96 -13.89
CA ARG A 193 -11.32 2.69 -12.82
C ARG A 193 -11.60 3.92 -11.95
N VAL A 194 -12.73 3.88 -11.25
CA VAL A 194 -13.14 4.90 -10.28
C VAL A 194 -13.23 4.30 -8.88
N GLU A 195 -12.61 4.96 -7.92
CA GLU A 195 -12.42 4.50 -6.55
C GLU A 195 -12.95 5.51 -5.52
N GLU A 196 -13.23 5.01 -4.33
CA GLU A 196 -13.45 5.82 -3.14
C GLU A 196 -12.24 6.70 -2.82
N TRP A 197 -12.50 7.96 -2.49
CA TRP A 197 -11.49 8.86 -1.96
C TRP A 197 -11.64 8.97 -0.44
N PHE A 198 -10.49 8.95 0.25
CA PHE A 198 -10.42 9.18 1.69
C PHE A 198 -9.87 10.57 2.00
N ASP A 199 -10.47 11.26 2.98
CA ASP A 199 -9.90 12.48 3.56
C ASP A 199 -8.73 12.10 4.48
N SER A 200 -7.56 11.93 3.89
CA SER A 200 -6.36 11.37 4.51
C SER A 200 -5.07 11.98 3.96
N ALA A 201 -3.96 11.65 4.62
CA ALA A 201 -2.60 11.92 4.13
C ALA A 201 -1.76 10.64 4.25
N ALA A 202 -0.81 10.41 3.34
CA ALA A 202 0.15 9.32 3.47
C ALA A 202 1.01 9.52 4.73
N LEU A 203 1.43 8.42 5.34
CA LEU A 203 2.43 8.44 6.39
C LEU A 203 3.79 8.88 5.83
N THR A 204 4.67 9.34 6.71
CA THR A 204 6.07 9.63 6.41
C THR A 204 7.00 8.56 6.97
N ALA A 205 8.28 8.59 6.58
CA ALA A 205 9.30 7.71 7.15
C ALA A 205 9.41 7.81 8.68
N ASN A 206 9.11 8.97 9.26
CA ASN A 206 9.14 9.17 10.72
C ASN A 206 7.86 8.66 11.39
N ASP A 207 6.70 8.73 10.71
CA ASP A 207 5.44 8.23 11.26
C ASP A 207 5.45 6.72 11.49
N LEU A 208 6.22 5.96 10.70
CA LEU A 208 6.39 4.51 10.91
C LEU A 208 6.93 4.18 12.30
N ARG A 209 7.79 5.05 12.85
CA ARG A 209 8.43 4.85 14.16
C ARG A 209 7.57 5.28 15.33
N ASP A 210 6.48 6.02 15.09
CA ASP A 210 5.56 6.35 16.16
C ASP A 210 4.98 5.06 16.74
N PRO A 211 5.14 4.79 18.06
CA PRO A 211 4.72 3.53 18.65
C PRO A 211 3.22 3.23 18.44
N THR A 212 2.39 4.26 18.39
CA THR A 212 0.95 4.10 18.18
C THR A 212 0.65 3.72 16.73
N HIS A 213 1.22 4.45 15.77
CA HIS A 213 1.06 4.14 14.35
C HIS A 213 1.65 2.77 14.02
N SER A 214 2.85 2.44 14.49
CA SER A 214 3.48 1.13 14.33
C SER A 214 2.57 0.00 14.82
N ARG A 215 1.96 0.16 16.01
CA ARG A 215 1.03 -0.81 16.57
C ARG A 215 -0.25 -0.92 15.72
N TRP A 216 -0.81 0.20 15.26
CA TRP A 216 -1.97 0.21 14.37
C TRP A 216 -1.69 -0.45 13.02
N ILE A 217 -0.50 -0.23 12.44
CA ILE A 217 -0.09 -0.90 11.20
C ILE A 217 -0.02 -2.41 11.42
N GLY A 218 0.56 -2.87 12.53
CA GLY A 218 0.55 -4.30 12.90
C GLY A 218 -0.85 -4.90 12.97
N MET A 219 -1.81 -4.17 13.57
CA MET A 219 -3.23 -4.59 13.61
C MET A 219 -3.86 -4.64 12.22
N ARG A 220 -3.65 -3.62 11.38
CA ARG A 220 -4.17 -3.57 10.01
C ARG A 220 -3.58 -4.67 9.11
N MET A 221 -2.30 -4.98 9.28
CA MET A 221 -1.64 -6.08 8.58
C MET A 221 -2.21 -7.42 9.02
N ARG A 222 -2.48 -7.63 10.32
CA ARG A 222 -3.15 -8.85 10.78
C ARG A 222 -4.57 -9.02 10.22
N GLU A 223 -5.33 -7.93 10.11
CA GLU A 223 -6.66 -7.96 9.50
C GLU A 223 -6.60 -8.42 8.04
N LEU A 224 -5.62 -7.94 7.27
CA LEU A 224 -5.38 -8.40 5.90
C LEU A 224 -4.94 -9.88 5.89
N HIS A 225 -4.01 -10.26 6.76
CA HIS A 225 -3.51 -11.64 6.84
C HIS A 225 -4.56 -12.66 7.30
N SER A 226 -5.66 -12.20 7.89
CA SER A 226 -6.78 -13.04 8.30
C SER A 226 -7.79 -13.29 7.16
N VAL A 227 -7.60 -12.67 5.99
CA VAL A 227 -8.39 -12.94 4.79
C VAL A 227 -8.05 -14.35 4.27
N ASP A 228 -9.08 -15.12 3.93
CA ASP A 228 -8.89 -16.42 3.28
C ASP A 228 -8.23 -16.23 1.91
N VAL A 229 -7.03 -16.76 1.77
CA VAL A 229 -6.24 -16.71 0.53
C VAL A 229 -7.06 -17.23 -0.66
N LEU A 230 -7.74 -18.36 -0.51
CA LEU A 230 -8.49 -18.98 -1.62
C LEU A 230 -9.74 -18.19 -1.99
N ALA A 231 -10.27 -17.39 -1.07
CA ALA A 231 -11.37 -16.47 -1.38
C ALA A 231 -10.93 -15.32 -2.29
N VAL A 232 -9.63 -14.99 -2.32
CA VAL A 232 -9.08 -13.90 -3.16
C VAL A 232 -8.45 -14.42 -4.44
N VAL A 233 -7.60 -15.45 -4.39
CA VAL A 233 -6.90 -15.96 -5.60
C VAL A 233 -7.60 -17.13 -6.28
N GLY A 234 -8.69 -17.61 -5.69
CA GLY A 234 -9.47 -18.73 -6.19
C GLY A 234 -8.81 -20.10 -6.00
N PRO A 235 -9.53 -21.19 -6.33
CA PRO A 235 -9.10 -22.57 -6.10
C PRO A 235 -7.98 -23.05 -7.04
N SER A 236 -7.66 -22.27 -8.08
CA SER A 236 -6.63 -22.61 -9.06
C SER A 236 -5.21 -22.29 -8.61
N TRP A 237 -5.05 -21.58 -7.49
CA TRP A 237 -3.74 -21.24 -6.95
C TRP A 237 -2.95 -22.50 -6.56
N ASN A 238 -1.71 -22.56 -7.01
CA ASN A 238 -0.82 -23.73 -6.90
C ASN A 238 -0.05 -23.82 -5.57
N GLY A 239 -0.32 -22.93 -4.62
CA GLY A 239 0.40 -22.88 -3.34
C GLY A 239 1.73 -22.11 -3.38
N GLN A 240 2.11 -21.51 -4.51
CA GLN A 240 3.38 -20.82 -4.67
C GLN A 240 3.38 -19.43 -4.01
N GLU A 241 4.47 -19.11 -3.31
CA GLU A 241 4.73 -17.80 -2.74
C GLU A 241 4.87 -16.72 -3.83
N THR A 242 4.19 -15.59 -3.64
CA THR A 242 4.23 -14.47 -4.58
C THR A 242 5.66 -13.94 -4.76
N VAL A 243 6.46 -13.88 -3.70
CA VAL A 243 7.87 -13.44 -3.79
C VAL A 243 8.69 -14.34 -4.71
N LEU A 244 8.52 -15.66 -4.62
CA LEU A 244 9.25 -16.62 -5.45
C LEU A 244 8.84 -16.46 -6.92
N LYS A 245 7.53 -16.37 -7.18
CA LYS A 245 6.99 -16.11 -8.52
C LYS A 245 7.60 -14.83 -9.11
N ASN A 246 7.63 -13.75 -8.35
CA ASN A 246 8.12 -12.43 -8.79
C ASN A 246 9.61 -12.46 -9.11
N VAL A 247 10.46 -12.95 -8.19
CA VAL A 247 11.92 -13.04 -8.41
C VAL A 247 12.26 -13.85 -9.66
N VAL A 248 11.55 -14.97 -9.88
CA VAL A 248 11.80 -15.85 -11.04
C VAL A 248 11.28 -15.23 -12.33
N SER A 249 10.03 -14.76 -12.36
CA SER A 249 9.39 -14.27 -13.59
C SER A 249 9.98 -12.95 -14.09
N TRP A 250 10.38 -12.05 -13.19
CA TRP A 250 10.92 -10.74 -13.57
C TRP A 250 12.39 -10.77 -14.01
N ARG A 251 13.09 -11.89 -13.77
CA ARG A 251 14.52 -12.03 -14.10
C ARG A 251 14.83 -11.85 -15.59
N GLY A 252 13.91 -12.28 -16.47
CA GLY A 252 14.04 -12.11 -17.92
C GLY A 252 14.10 -10.63 -18.30
N ALA A 253 13.12 -9.85 -17.84
CA ALA A 253 13.07 -8.40 -18.07
C ALA A 253 14.28 -7.67 -17.46
N ALA A 254 14.71 -8.05 -16.25
CA ALA A 254 15.90 -7.46 -15.64
C ALA A 254 17.17 -7.70 -16.49
N LYS A 255 17.31 -8.90 -17.06
CA LYS A 255 18.41 -9.23 -17.97
C LYS A 255 18.39 -8.37 -19.23
N GLU A 256 17.21 -8.08 -19.78
CA GLU A 256 17.05 -7.20 -20.94
C GLU A 256 17.52 -5.78 -20.63
N VAL A 257 17.13 -5.22 -19.47
CA VAL A 257 17.58 -3.87 -19.05
C VAL A 257 19.10 -3.79 -18.91
N LEU A 258 19.73 -4.77 -18.26
CA LEU A 258 21.20 -4.79 -18.13
C LEU A 258 21.91 -4.97 -19.49
N ASN A 259 21.32 -5.69 -20.44
CA ASN A 259 21.84 -5.79 -21.80
C ASN A 259 21.72 -4.45 -22.55
N MET A 260 20.63 -3.72 -22.38
CA MET A 260 20.48 -2.36 -22.93
C MET A 260 21.52 -1.41 -22.36
N LEU A 261 21.74 -1.47 -21.04
CA LEU A 261 22.76 -0.68 -20.35
C LEU A 261 24.15 -1.00 -20.92
N ARG A 262 24.50 -2.28 -21.03
CA ARG A 262 25.77 -2.72 -21.65
C ARG A 262 25.96 -2.16 -23.06
N ALA A 263 24.92 -2.25 -23.89
CA ALA A 263 25.00 -1.76 -25.26
C ALA A 263 25.23 -0.23 -25.32
N LYS A 264 24.73 0.53 -24.33
CA LYS A 264 24.98 1.97 -24.20
C LYS A 264 26.39 2.27 -23.71
N GLU A 265 26.89 1.50 -22.74
CA GLU A 265 28.29 1.56 -22.30
C GLU A 265 29.27 1.31 -23.46
N ASP A 266 29.05 0.24 -24.23
CA ASP A 266 29.90 -0.15 -25.37
C ASP A 266 29.91 0.93 -26.47
N ARG A 267 28.82 1.70 -26.63
CA ARG A 267 28.73 2.83 -27.56
C ARG A 267 29.28 4.15 -26.99
N GLY A 268 29.68 4.18 -25.72
CA GLY A 268 30.14 5.40 -25.05
C GLY A 268 29.03 6.43 -24.81
N GLU A 269 27.77 5.99 -24.77
CA GLU A 269 26.60 6.88 -24.55
C GLU A 269 26.41 7.25 -23.07
N ILE A 270 27.11 6.58 -22.15
CA ILE A 270 27.05 6.87 -20.71
C ILE A 270 28.21 7.79 -20.32
N PRO A 271 27.96 9.03 -19.87
CA PRO A 271 29.02 9.98 -19.51
C PRO A 271 29.92 9.43 -18.40
N LEU A 272 31.25 9.62 -18.47
CA LEU A 272 32.27 9.01 -17.59
C LEU A 272 32.10 9.22 -16.06
N GLY A 273 31.18 10.08 -15.62
CA GLY A 273 30.83 10.34 -14.22
C GLY A 273 29.39 10.02 -13.85
N HIS A 274 28.64 9.34 -14.73
CA HIS A 274 27.27 8.93 -14.46
C HIS A 274 27.22 7.90 -13.31
N PRO A 275 26.21 7.96 -12.41
CA PRO A 275 26.09 7.02 -11.28
C PRO A 275 25.96 5.54 -11.66
N TRP A 276 25.66 5.26 -12.94
CA TRP A 276 25.55 3.90 -13.46
C TRP A 276 26.88 3.24 -13.80
N HIS A 277 27.99 3.98 -13.85
CA HIS A 277 29.31 3.38 -14.09
C HIS A 277 29.64 2.36 -13.01
N GLY A 278 29.95 1.13 -13.44
CA GLY A 278 30.27 0.04 -12.53
C GLY A 278 29.04 -0.65 -11.92
N GLN A 279 27.82 -0.15 -12.13
CA GLN A 279 26.62 -0.77 -11.56
C GLN A 279 26.30 -2.10 -12.25
N ARG A 280 26.54 -2.21 -13.56
CA ARG A 280 26.32 -3.46 -14.28
C ARG A 280 27.20 -4.60 -13.75
N GLU A 281 28.46 -4.34 -13.44
CA GLU A 281 29.36 -5.33 -12.86
C GLU A 281 28.90 -5.78 -11.47
N LYS A 282 28.35 -4.87 -10.67
CA LYS A 282 27.80 -5.19 -9.34
C LYS A 282 26.50 -5.99 -9.44
N LEU A 283 25.62 -5.62 -10.37
CA LEU A 283 24.33 -6.27 -10.61
C LEU A 283 24.47 -7.56 -11.45
N ASP A 284 25.38 -8.45 -11.05
CA ASP A 284 25.59 -9.75 -11.69
C ASP A 284 24.42 -10.70 -11.39
N LEU A 285 23.47 -10.78 -12.33
CA LEU A 285 22.31 -11.69 -12.26
C LEU A 285 22.68 -13.19 -12.25
N GLY A 286 23.90 -13.55 -12.63
CA GLY A 286 24.41 -14.92 -12.52
C GLY A 286 24.79 -15.24 -11.07
N SER A 287 25.59 -14.38 -10.45
CA SER A 287 25.98 -14.52 -9.04
C SER A 287 24.79 -14.33 -8.10
N PHE A 288 23.91 -13.37 -8.36
CA PHE A 288 22.65 -13.20 -7.63
C PHE A 288 21.79 -14.46 -7.66
N ALA A 289 21.66 -15.12 -8.81
CA ALA A 289 20.81 -16.32 -8.91
C ALA A 289 21.36 -17.51 -8.12
N ARG A 290 22.69 -17.73 -8.13
CA ARG A 290 23.30 -18.76 -7.27
C ARG A 290 23.05 -18.45 -5.79
N ALA A 291 23.20 -17.18 -5.40
CA ALA A 291 22.91 -16.73 -4.04
C ALA A 291 21.44 -16.92 -3.66
N TRP A 292 20.51 -16.59 -4.56
CA TRP A 292 19.08 -16.80 -4.38
C TRP A 292 18.74 -18.28 -4.19
N GLU A 293 19.29 -19.17 -5.02
CA GLU A 293 19.07 -20.62 -4.92
C GLU A 293 19.65 -21.19 -3.60
N ALA A 294 20.85 -20.76 -3.21
CA ALA A 294 21.46 -21.14 -1.94
C ALA A 294 20.64 -20.66 -0.74
N TYR A 295 20.18 -19.40 -0.77
CA TYR A 295 19.30 -18.83 0.25
C TYR A 295 17.96 -19.57 0.32
N TRP A 296 17.31 -19.83 -0.81
CA TRP A 296 16.02 -20.50 -0.84
C TRP A 296 16.13 -21.93 -0.28
N SER A 297 17.20 -22.65 -0.61
CA SER A 297 17.49 -23.97 -0.03
C SER A 297 17.75 -23.90 1.48
N TRP A 298 18.49 -22.89 1.94
CA TRP A 298 18.71 -22.64 3.36
C TRP A 298 17.40 -22.34 4.09
N LEU A 299 16.56 -21.47 3.52
CA LEU A 299 15.27 -21.08 4.09
C LEU A 299 14.35 -22.28 4.24
N GLN A 300 14.26 -23.15 3.23
CA GLN A 300 13.47 -24.37 3.32
C GLN A 300 13.95 -25.31 4.43
N LYS A 301 15.27 -25.43 4.64
CA LYS A 301 15.83 -26.21 5.76
C LYS A 301 15.49 -25.58 7.10
N TRP A 302 15.66 -24.26 7.20
CA TRP A 302 15.35 -23.48 8.40
C TRP A 302 13.87 -23.62 8.77
N GLU A 303 12.96 -23.49 7.80
CA GLU A 303 11.52 -23.64 8.02
C GLU A 303 11.13 -25.07 8.45
N ASN A 304 11.84 -26.10 7.98
CA ASN A 304 11.61 -27.48 8.42
C ASN A 304 12.05 -27.73 9.87
N GLU A 305 13.06 -27.00 10.34
CA GLU A 305 13.61 -27.14 11.70
C GLU A 305 12.87 -26.26 12.71
N PHE A 306 12.61 -25.00 12.37
CA PHE A 306 12.09 -23.98 13.27
C PHE A 306 10.62 -23.63 13.04
N GLY A 307 9.99 -24.23 12.02
CA GLY A 307 8.58 -24.03 11.68
C GLY A 307 8.36 -22.98 10.59
N ARG A 308 7.40 -23.28 9.72
CA ARG A 308 7.02 -22.42 8.59
C ARG A 308 6.24 -21.19 9.07
N SER A 309 6.42 -20.08 8.38
CA SER A 309 5.54 -18.93 8.60
C SER A 309 4.16 -19.17 8.00
N GLU A 310 3.12 -18.59 8.63
CA GLU A 310 1.73 -18.71 8.16
C GLU A 310 1.62 -18.18 6.73
N MET A 311 1.01 -18.96 5.84
CA MET A 311 0.72 -18.52 4.48
C MET A 311 -0.56 -17.67 4.50
N VAL A 312 -0.46 -16.42 4.08
CA VAL A 312 -1.51 -15.41 4.21
C VAL A 312 -1.70 -14.66 2.91
N PHE A 313 -2.79 -13.89 2.81
CA PHE A 313 -2.90 -12.88 1.77
C PHE A 313 -2.12 -11.64 2.21
N ALA A 314 -0.95 -11.41 1.62
CA ALA A 314 -0.01 -10.36 2.00
C ALA A 314 -0.16 -9.12 1.10
N HIS A 315 0.20 -7.95 1.63
CA HIS A 315 0.29 -6.72 0.85
C HIS A 315 1.53 -6.70 -0.04
N ASN A 316 2.65 -7.22 0.47
CA ASN A 316 3.98 -7.29 -0.16
C ASN A 316 4.68 -5.93 -0.41
N ASP A 317 3.97 -4.80 -0.28
CA ASP A 317 4.52 -3.45 -0.43
C ASP A 317 3.98 -2.45 0.61
N ALA A 318 3.99 -2.82 1.90
CA ALA A 318 3.46 -2.00 3.00
C ALA A 318 4.39 -0.83 3.42
N GLN A 319 4.93 -0.09 2.46
CA GLN A 319 5.69 1.14 2.68
C GLN A 319 4.82 2.30 3.19
N TYR A 320 5.41 3.34 3.77
CA TYR A 320 4.65 4.47 4.34
C TYR A 320 3.77 5.21 3.31
N GLY A 321 4.14 5.18 2.03
CA GLY A 321 3.34 5.77 0.94
C GLY A 321 2.00 5.09 0.71
N ASN A 322 1.92 3.80 1.03
CA ASN A 322 0.75 2.94 0.86
C ASN A 322 -0.08 2.83 2.16
N LEU A 323 0.28 3.62 3.17
CA LEU A 323 -0.38 3.72 4.45
C LEU A 323 -0.91 5.13 4.63
N LEU A 324 -2.22 5.32 4.53
CA LEU A 324 -2.86 6.62 4.67
C LEU A 324 -3.42 6.78 6.09
N ARG A 325 -3.15 7.92 6.71
CA ARG A 325 -3.78 8.34 7.96
C ARG A 325 -5.01 9.19 7.66
N ALA A 326 -6.19 8.69 8.02
CA ALA A 326 -7.44 9.42 7.93
C ALA A 326 -7.44 10.62 8.89
N ASN A 327 -7.86 11.79 8.39
CA ASN A 327 -8.02 13.01 9.18
C ASN A 327 -9.11 12.84 10.26
N LYS A 328 -10.10 11.98 9.99
CA LYS A 328 -11.18 11.63 10.91
C LYS A 328 -11.28 10.12 11.03
N LEU A 329 -11.53 9.63 12.24
CA LEU A 329 -11.83 8.23 12.48
C LEU A 329 -13.11 7.85 11.73
N PRO A 330 -13.12 6.77 10.92
CA PRO A 330 -14.35 6.29 10.31
C PRO A 330 -15.39 5.94 11.39
N VAL A 331 -16.65 6.34 11.17
CA VAL A 331 -17.73 6.18 12.15
C VAL A 331 -17.89 4.71 12.55
N GLY A 332 -17.84 4.43 13.85
CA GLY A 332 -18.03 3.08 14.39
C GLY A 332 -16.84 2.13 14.18
N LYS A 333 -15.67 2.64 13.78
CA LYS A 333 -14.45 1.85 13.65
C LYS A 333 -13.48 2.08 14.82
N PRO A 334 -12.66 1.08 15.20
CA PRO A 334 -11.61 1.23 16.21
C PRO A 334 -10.48 2.15 15.72
N ASP A 335 -9.69 2.69 16.66
CA ASP A 335 -8.71 3.72 16.36
C ASP A 335 -7.67 3.34 15.30
N HIS A 336 -7.28 2.06 15.22
CA HIS A 336 -6.32 1.60 14.22
C HIS A 336 -6.85 1.67 12.79
N HIS A 337 -8.16 1.82 12.58
CA HIS A 337 -8.77 2.08 11.26
C HIS A 337 -8.61 3.55 10.82
N ARG A 338 -7.92 4.38 11.61
CA ARG A 338 -7.33 5.62 11.07
C ARG A 338 -6.23 5.33 10.07
N ILE A 339 -5.59 4.16 10.13
CA ILE A 339 -4.66 3.70 9.10
C ILE A 339 -5.45 2.95 8.03
N ILE A 340 -5.36 3.44 6.80
CA ILE A 340 -5.98 2.87 5.62
C ILE A 340 -4.85 2.34 4.75
N VAL A 341 -4.92 1.06 4.41
CA VAL A 341 -3.96 0.39 3.52
C VAL A 341 -4.49 0.51 2.09
N VAL A 342 -3.63 0.93 1.15
CA VAL A 342 -3.95 1.16 -0.26
C VAL A 342 -2.85 0.60 -1.16
N ASP A 343 -3.10 0.55 -2.48
CA ASP A 343 -2.12 0.13 -3.50
C ASP A 343 -1.73 -1.37 -3.40
N PHE A 344 -2.72 -2.24 -3.58
CA PHE A 344 -2.57 -3.71 -3.53
C PHE A 344 -1.98 -4.32 -4.81
N GLU A 345 -1.17 -3.57 -5.57
CA GLU A 345 -0.68 -3.99 -6.89
C GLU A 345 0.29 -5.19 -6.82
N TYR A 346 1.01 -5.35 -5.71
CA TYR A 346 1.89 -6.50 -5.44
C TYR A 346 1.24 -7.52 -4.50
N ALA A 347 0.00 -7.30 -4.07
CA ALA A 347 -0.64 -8.14 -3.07
C ALA A 347 -0.87 -9.56 -3.60
N GLY A 348 -0.74 -10.54 -2.72
CA GLY A 348 -0.87 -11.94 -3.10
C GLY A 348 -0.48 -12.91 -2.00
N PRO A 349 -0.67 -14.22 -2.22
CA PRO A 349 -0.33 -15.26 -1.25
C PRO A 349 1.16 -15.24 -0.94
N ASN A 350 1.52 -15.06 0.33
CA ASN A 350 2.90 -15.04 0.78
C ASN A 350 2.98 -15.37 2.27
N PRO A 351 4.15 -15.78 2.80
CA PRO A 351 4.31 -15.96 4.23
C PRO A 351 4.16 -14.63 4.97
N ALA A 352 3.47 -14.63 6.11
CA ALA A 352 3.25 -13.44 6.93
C ALA A 352 4.58 -12.78 7.35
N ALA A 353 5.58 -13.60 7.64
CA ALA A 353 6.92 -13.14 7.97
C ALA A 353 7.60 -12.36 6.83
N PHE A 354 7.31 -12.67 5.56
CA PHE A 354 7.83 -11.91 4.43
C PHE A 354 7.23 -10.50 4.41
N ASP A 355 5.90 -10.36 4.54
CA ASP A 355 5.25 -9.05 4.46
C ASP A 355 5.71 -8.12 5.59
N ILE A 356 5.87 -8.70 6.79
CA ILE A 356 6.41 -7.98 7.95
C ILE A 356 7.88 -7.63 7.76
N ALA A 357 8.71 -8.55 7.28
CA ALA A 357 10.12 -8.27 7.00
C ALA A 357 10.27 -7.16 5.96
N ASN A 358 9.44 -7.19 4.91
CA ASN A 358 9.38 -6.15 3.92
C ASN A 358 9.02 -4.80 4.54
N HIS A 359 7.97 -4.75 5.36
CA HIS A 359 7.58 -3.54 6.07
C HIS A 359 8.70 -2.98 6.97
N PHE A 360 9.45 -3.83 7.68
CA PHE A 360 10.57 -3.37 8.50
C PHE A 360 11.74 -2.84 7.67
N HIS A 361 11.99 -3.39 6.49
CA HIS A 361 12.95 -2.81 5.55
C HIS A 361 12.54 -1.44 5.04
N GLU A 362 11.24 -1.15 4.92
CA GLU A 362 10.76 0.19 4.55
C GLU A 362 11.06 1.27 5.60
N TRP A 363 11.38 0.91 6.84
CA TRP A 363 11.84 1.87 7.85
C TRP A 363 13.25 2.40 7.56
N THR A 364 14.01 1.66 6.72
CA THR A 364 15.36 2.05 6.30
C THR A 364 15.37 3.11 5.22
N ALA A 365 14.23 3.31 4.54
CA ALA A 365 14.09 4.26 3.46
C ALA A 365 13.58 5.62 3.94
N ASP A 366 14.07 6.68 3.30
CA ASP A 366 13.43 7.99 3.33
C ASP A 366 13.33 8.56 1.91
N TYR A 367 12.26 8.17 1.24
CA TYR A 367 11.96 8.60 -0.12
C TYR A 367 11.62 10.09 -0.28
N HIS A 368 11.52 10.85 0.81
CA HIS A 368 11.42 12.31 0.78
C HIS A 368 12.78 13.00 0.98
N SER A 369 13.87 12.24 1.13
CA SER A 369 15.23 12.78 1.24
C SER A 369 15.82 13.17 -0.11
N ASP A 370 16.97 13.84 -0.09
CA ASP A 370 17.73 14.20 -1.31
C ASP A 370 18.29 12.96 -2.05
N ALA A 371 18.33 11.80 -1.39
CA ALA A 371 18.81 10.54 -1.95
C ALA A 371 17.79 9.41 -1.70
N PRO A 372 16.60 9.47 -2.32
CA PRO A 372 15.47 8.61 -1.98
C PRO A 372 15.73 7.12 -2.27
N HIS A 373 16.70 6.81 -3.12
CA HIS A 373 17.12 5.45 -3.48
C HIS A 373 18.05 4.79 -2.45
N VAL A 374 18.57 5.55 -1.48
CA VAL A 374 19.54 5.03 -0.49
C VAL A 374 18.81 4.50 0.75
N LEU A 375 19.11 3.24 1.09
CA LEU A 375 18.63 2.61 2.32
C LEU A 375 19.63 2.76 3.47
N THR A 376 19.17 3.30 4.59
CA THR A 376 19.99 3.51 5.78
C THR A 376 19.75 2.39 6.80
N SER A 377 20.65 1.41 6.83
CA SER A 377 20.54 0.24 7.73
C SER A 377 20.40 0.59 9.22
N LEU A 378 20.97 1.72 9.68
CA LEU A 378 20.82 2.21 11.05
C LEU A 378 19.38 2.58 11.42
N ARG A 379 18.50 2.78 10.44
CA ARG A 379 17.08 3.05 10.65
C ARG A 379 16.22 1.78 10.73
N TYR A 380 16.78 0.59 10.56
CA TYR A 380 16.02 -0.66 10.75
C TYR A 380 15.43 -0.71 12.18
N PRO A 381 14.18 -1.18 12.38
CA PRO A 381 13.54 -1.17 13.70
C PRO A 381 14.32 -2.02 14.71
N THR A 382 14.55 -1.44 15.88
CA THR A 382 15.13 -2.11 17.05
C THR A 382 14.23 -3.27 17.52
N ARG A 383 14.75 -4.16 18.37
CA ARG A 383 13.93 -5.27 18.92
C ARG A 383 12.70 -4.75 19.68
N GLU A 384 12.83 -3.63 20.40
CA GLU A 384 11.70 -3.01 21.10
C GLU A 384 10.64 -2.48 20.12
N GLU A 385 11.05 -1.79 19.06
CA GLU A 385 10.13 -1.30 18.02
C GLU A 385 9.43 -2.46 17.29
N ARG A 386 10.14 -3.55 16.98
CA ARG A 386 9.54 -4.76 16.39
C ARG A 386 8.58 -5.44 17.36
N ASN A 387 8.94 -5.56 18.64
CA ASN A 387 8.03 -6.08 19.67
C ASN A 387 6.76 -5.24 19.78
N ASN A 388 6.86 -3.91 19.72
CA ASN A 388 5.69 -3.03 19.71
C ASN A 388 4.76 -3.29 18.51
N PHE A 389 5.34 -3.53 17.33
CA PHE A 389 4.58 -3.93 16.14
C PHE A 389 3.91 -5.29 16.34
N TYR A 390 4.64 -6.30 16.84
CA TYR A 390 4.10 -7.64 17.08
C TYR A 390 2.98 -7.65 18.13
N LEU A 391 3.05 -6.79 19.15
CA LEU A 391 1.95 -6.60 20.10
C LEU A 391 0.67 -6.11 19.40
N GLY A 392 0.77 -5.26 18.38
CA GLY A 392 -0.37 -4.90 17.53
C GLY A 392 -0.84 -6.06 16.66
N TYR A 393 0.11 -6.75 16.03
CA TYR A 393 -0.16 -7.87 15.13
C TYR A 393 -0.87 -9.03 15.84
N PHE A 394 -0.39 -9.47 17.01
CA PHE A 394 -1.03 -10.50 17.82
C PHE A 394 -2.19 -9.96 18.66
N GLY A 395 -2.15 -8.70 19.08
CA GLY A 395 -3.17 -8.10 19.96
C GLY A 395 -4.58 -8.13 19.38
N SER A 396 -4.74 -8.18 18.06
CA SER A 396 -6.06 -8.36 17.44
C SER A 396 -6.70 -9.74 17.71
N LEU A 397 -5.91 -10.76 18.09
CA LEU A 397 -6.43 -12.06 18.54
C LEU A 397 -7.08 -11.98 19.93
N MET A 398 -6.75 -10.96 20.73
CA MET A 398 -7.28 -10.76 22.08
C MET A 398 -8.60 -9.98 22.13
N LEU A 399 -8.98 -9.30 21.04
CA LEU A 399 -10.16 -8.43 20.96
C LEU A 399 -11.43 -9.10 20.40
N GLY A 400 -11.38 -10.41 20.11
CA GLY A 400 -12.58 -11.23 19.90
C GLY A 400 -13.57 -10.72 18.86
N SER A 401 -13.27 -10.96 17.58
CA SER A 401 -14.29 -11.07 16.52
C SER A 401 -13.75 -11.94 15.39
N SER A 402 -13.81 -13.26 15.56
CA SER A 402 -13.82 -14.19 14.43
C SER A 402 -14.93 -15.23 14.67
N PRO A 403 -15.74 -15.58 13.66
CA PRO A 403 -16.55 -16.78 13.71
C PRO A 403 -15.61 -17.98 13.91
N ALA A 404 -16.08 -18.96 14.67
CA ALA A 404 -15.32 -20.15 15.01
C ALA A 404 -14.62 -20.79 13.79
N PRO A 405 -13.43 -21.40 13.96
CA PRO A 405 -12.80 -22.15 12.89
C PRO A 405 -13.71 -23.30 12.48
N THR A 406 -14.26 -23.24 11.27
CA THR A 406 -14.85 -24.40 10.62
C THR A 406 -13.73 -25.41 10.39
N SER A 407 -13.71 -26.42 11.25
CA SER A 407 -13.25 -27.79 11.01
C SER A 407 -12.04 -27.97 10.06
N ARG A 408 -10.90 -28.34 10.66
CA ARG A 408 -9.74 -28.98 9.98
C ARG A 408 -10.20 -29.91 8.85
N PRO A 409 -9.71 -29.77 7.60
CA PRO A 409 -9.81 -30.84 6.63
C PRO A 409 -8.80 -31.92 7.01
N LEU A 410 -9.31 -33.02 7.57
CA LEU A 410 -8.56 -34.28 7.68
C LEU A 410 -8.31 -34.80 6.26
N PHE A 411 -7.07 -34.69 5.78
CA PHE A 411 -6.59 -35.47 4.65
C PHE A 411 -6.53 -36.94 5.07
N HIS A 412 -7.61 -37.69 4.82
CA HIS A 412 -7.60 -39.15 4.89
C HIS A 412 -7.53 -39.74 3.48
N LYS A 413 -6.47 -40.54 3.28
CA LYS A 413 -6.23 -41.38 2.11
C LYS A 413 -7.44 -42.28 1.81
N SER A 414 -7.74 -42.42 0.53
CA SER A 414 -8.70 -43.36 -0.05
C SER A 414 -8.45 -44.80 0.40
N GLY A 415 -9.49 -45.45 0.91
CA GLY A 415 -9.56 -46.89 1.15
C GLY A 415 -11.03 -47.31 1.26
N SER A 416 -11.46 -48.16 0.33
CA SER A 416 -12.81 -48.70 0.18
C SER A 416 -13.32 -49.48 1.40
N SER A 417 -14.62 -49.37 1.72
CA SER A 417 -15.62 -50.46 1.59
C SER A 417 -16.85 -50.30 2.51
N SER A 418 -18.04 -50.32 1.87
CA SER A 418 -19.27 -51.05 2.25
C SER A 418 -20.10 -50.75 3.52
N SER A 419 -21.40 -50.47 3.25
CA SER A 419 -22.61 -51.04 3.88
C SER A 419 -23.39 -50.28 4.98
N ILE A 420 -24.55 -49.73 4.55
CA ILE A 420 -25.95 -49.97 4.99
C ILE A 420 -26.26 -50.10 6.51
N ASN A 421 -27.08 -49.17 7.05
CA ASN A 421 -28.43 -49.46 7.62
C ASN A 421 -29.13 -48.23 8.26
N SER A 422 -30.31 -47.89 7.73
CA SER A 422 -31.63 -47.81 8.39
C SER A 422 -31.84 -47.06 9.74
N LEU A 423 -32.54 -45.90 9.68
CA LEU A 423 -33.73 -45.36 10.43
C LEU A 423 -34.16 -45.98 11.81
N PRO A 424 -35.12 -45.38 12.58
CA PRO A 424 -35.53 -43.97 12.79
C PRO A 424 -35.87 -43.61 14.28
N GLY A 425 -36.22 -42.34 14.55
CA GLY A 425 -37.41 -42.05 15.38
C GLY A 425 -37.29 -41.08 16.57
N LEU A 426 -38.32 -40.21 16.64
CA LEU A 426 -38.98 -39.61 17.83
C LEU A 426 -38.59 -38.20 18.33
N ASN A 427 -39.46 -37.26 17.96
CA ASN A 427 -40.28 -36.38 18.81
C ASN A 427 -39.68 -35.72 20.06
N GLY A 428 -39.84 -34.40 20.14
CA GLY A 428 -39.88 -33.69 21.42
C GLY A 428 -39.75 -32.17 21.29
N THR A 429 -40.86 -31.49 21.05
CA THR A 429 -41.08 -30.07 21.32
C THR A 429 -40.61 -29.67 22.73
N TYR A 430 -40.06 -28.47 22.92
CA TYR A 430 -40.43 -27.50 24.00
C TYR A 430 -39.48 -26.27 23.95
N THR A 431 -40.02 -25.13 23.53
CA THR A 431 -39.62 -23.78 23.99
C THR A 431 -40.27 -23.54 25.36
N PRO A 432 -39.75 -22.69 26.28
CA PRO A 432 -39.86 -21.25 26.09
C PRO A 432 -38.81 -20.34 26.80
N THR A 433 -38.69 -19.10 26.26
CA THR A 433 -38.58 -17.78 26.94
C THR A 433 -37.79 -17.66 28.26
N SER A 434 -36.90 -16.69 28.50
CA SER A 434 -37.16 -15.25 28.43
C SER A 434 -35.91 -14.44 28.81
N SER A 435 -35.77 -13.29 28.15
CA SER A 435 -35.13 -12.02 28.52
C SER A 435 -34.71 -11.76 29.97
N ILE A 436 -33.65 -10.96 30.17
CA ILE A 436 -33.70 -9.67 30.91
C ILE A 436 -32.42 -8.82 30.71
N SER A 437 -32.69 -7.59 30.29
CA SER A 437 -32.03 -6.26 30.42
C SER A 437 -30.53 -6.06 30.66
N SER A 438 -30.02 -5.22 29.76
CA SER A 438 -28.99 -4.20 29.90
C SER A 438 -29.02 -3.35 31.17
N SER A 439 -27.83 -3.08 31.73
CA SER A 439 -27.52 -1.79 32.31
C SER A 439 -26.05 -1.43 32.03
N SER A 440 -25.87 -0.22 31.51
CA SER A 440 -24.60 0.41 31.15
C SER A 440 -24.15 1.31 32.30
N SER A 441 -22.91 1.14 32.77
CA SER A 441 -22.13 2.16 33.48
C SER A 441 -20.66 1.76 33.40
N GLY A 442 -19.80 2.73 33.12
CA GLY A 442 -18.48 2.51 32.54
C GLY A 442 -17.43 1.93 33.47
N LEU A 443 -16.34 1.47 32.85
CA LEU A 443 -15.04 1.18 33.47
C LEU A 443 -13.98 1.23 32.35
N PHE A 444 -13.18 2.29 32.34
CA PHE A 444 -11.80 2.21 31.85
C PHE A 444 -10.98 1.48 32.92
N SER A 445 -9.98 0.72 32.47
CA SER A 445 -9.18 -0.26 33.22
C SER A 445 -9.80 -1.66 33.25
N VAL A 446 -9.81 -2.32 32.09
CA VAL A 446 -9.84 -3.78 32.06
C VAL A 446 -8.45 -4.24 31.68
N ASP A 447 -7.78 -4.82 32.67
CA ASP A 447 -6.60 -5.67 32.55
C ASP A 447 -6.81 -6.64 31.38
N LEU A 448 -6.13 -6.36 30.27
CA LEU A 448 -6.31 -7.02 28.98
C LEU A 448 -5.38 -8.24 28.84
N SER A 449 -5.14 -8.93 29.95
CA SER A 449 -4.41 -10.19 29.98
C SER A 449 -5.39 -11.34 30.24
N THR A 450 -6.11 -11.77 29.21
CA THR A 450 -6.53 -13.17 29.11
C THR A 450 -7.08 -13.49 27.72
N ARG A 451 -6.21 -14.05 26.87
CA ARG A 451 -6.35 -15.44 26.35
C ARG A 451 -5.15 -15.90 25.50
N LEU A 452 -3.96 -15.52 25.95
CA LEU A 452 -2.69 -16.26 25.96
C LEU A 452 -2.02 -15.81 27.27
N GLY A 453 -1.29 -16.67 27.97
CA GLY A 453 -0.43 -16.22 29.07
C GLY A 453 0.60 -15.21 28.56
N GLN A 454 1.04 -14.26 29.38
CA GLN A 454 2.08 -13.29 29.00
C GLN A 454 3.32 -13.98 28.38
N ALA A 455 3.72 -15.13 28.94
CA ALA A 455 4.80 -15.95 28.42
C ALA A 455 4.50 -16.55 27.03
N GLU A 456 3.27 -17.01 26.78
CA GLU A 456 2.89 -17.57 25.47
C GLU A 456 2.88 -16.50 24.38
N LEU A 457 2.49 -15.27 24.72
CA LEU A 457 2.56 -14.12 23.80
C LEU A 457 4.01 -13.76 23.49
N GLU A 458 4.88 -13.73 24.50
CA GLU A 458 6.32 -13.49 24.32
C GLU A 458 6.95 -14.58 23.43
N ASP A 459 6.66 -15.85 23.68
CA ASP A 459 7.13 -16.97 22.84
C ASP A 459 6.62 -16.85 21.39
N ALA A 460 5.36 -16.47 21.19
CA ALA A 460 4.79 -16.25 19.85
C ALA A 460 5.46 -15.07 19.12
N MET A 461 5.74 -13.98 19.83
CA MET A 461 6.47 -12.83 19.32
C MET A 461 7.90 -13.19 18.92
N ASP A 462 8.58 -13.98 19.75
CA ASP A 462 9.94 -14.43 19.50
C ASP A 462 10.02 -15.39 18.32
N GLY A 463 9.06 -16.31 18.21
CA GLY A 463 8.90 -17.18 17.04
C GLY A 463 8.66 -16.39 15.75
N LEU A 464 7.80 -15.38 15.79
CA LEU A 464 7.55 -14.52 14.63
C LEU A 464 8.79 -13.66 14.27
N ASP A 465 9.52 -13.11 15.24
CA ASP A 465 10.78 -12.37 14.99
C ASP A 465 11.81 -13.25 14.30
N ALA A 466 11.92 -14.52 14.70
CA ALA A 466 12.82 -15.49 14.07
C ALA A 466 12.41 -15.75 12.61
N GLN A 467 11.13 -15.98 12.34
CA GLN A 467 10.61 -16.16 10.98
C GLN A 467 10.83 -14.91 10.11
N VAL A 468 10.54 -13.72 10.64
CA VAL A 468 10.75 -12.43 9.94
C VAL A 468 12.22 -12.27 9.55
N ARG A 469 13.15 -12.60 10.45
CA ARG A 469 14.59 -12.57 10.14
C ARG A 469 14.96 -13.62 9.08
N ALA A 470 14.36 -14.80 9.08
CA ALA A 470 14.63 -15.82 8.05
C ALA A 470 14.14 -15.39 6.65
N TRP A 471 12.98 -14.73 6.59
CA TRP A 471 12.37 -14.22 5.35
C TRP A 471 12.93 -12.86 4.87
N SER A 472 13.69 -12.15 5.71
CA SER A 472 14.33 -10.85 5.39
C SER A 472 15.06 -10.80 4.04
N PRO A 473 15.94 -11.76 3.69
CA PRO A 473 16.68 -11.69 2.42
C PRO A 473 15.77 -11.76 1.19
N ALA A 474 14.60 -12.41 1.30
CA ALA A 474 13.65 -12.50 0.19
C ALA A 474 13.06 -11.14 -0.19
N SER A 475 12.88 -10.22 0.77
CA SER A 475 12.46 -8.84 0.48
C SER A 475 13.49 -8.17 -0.43
N HIS A 476 14.78 -8.21 -0.06
CA HIS A 476 15.83 -7.65 -0.91
C HIS A 476 15.83 -8.27 -2.32
N ALA A 477 15.76 -9.60 -2.42
CA ALA A 477 15.76 -10.31 -3.71
C ALA A 477 14.68 -9.81 -4.69
N MET A 478 13.44 -9.67 -4.21
CA MET A 478 12.33 -9.16 -5.04
C MET A 478 12.60 -7.74 -5.53
N TRP A 479 13.07 -6.87 -4.63
CA TRP A 479 13.26 -5.46 -4.92
C TRP A 479 14.55 -5.14 -5.70
N ILE A 480 15.55 -6.03 -5.69
CA ILE A 480 16.71 -5.98 -6.60
C ILE A 480 16.23 -6.11 -8.05
N ILE A 481 15.50 -7.20 -8.34
CA ILE A 481 15.02 -7.48 -9.69
C ILE A 481 14.03 -6.41 -10.14
N TRP A 482 13.11 -6.00 -9.26
CA TRP A 482 12.20 -4.89 -9.52
C TRP A 482 12.94 -3.60 -9.88
N GLY A 483 13.95 -3.20 -9.09
CA GLY A 483 14.71 -1.98 -9.34
C GLY A 483 15.40 -2.00 -10.70
N ILE A 484 15.98 -3.15 -11.09
CA ILE A 484 16.58 -3.29 -12.43
C ILE A 484 15.52 -3.14 -13.53
N VAL A 485 14.34 -3.74 -13.38
CA VAL A 485 13.28 -3.64 -14.40
C VAL A 485 12.77 -2.20 -14.52
N GLN A 486 12.57 -1.50 -13.39
CA GLN A 486 12.10 -0.12 -13.39
C GLN A 486 13.10 0.86 -14.02
N ALA A 487 14.40 0.54 -14.00
CA ALA A 487 15.42 1.32 -14.67
C ALA A 487 15.31 1.29 -16.22
N SER A 488 14.40 0.51 -16.81
CA SER A 488 14.27 0.37 -18.27
C SER A 488 14.14 1.73 -18.98
N ASP A 489 13.20 2.58 -18.55
CA ASP A 489 12.94 3.86 -19.20
C ASP A 489 14.12 4.83 -19.01
N ASP A 490 14.70 4.86 -17.81
CA ASP A 490 15.90 5.65 -17.51
C ASP A 490 17.08 5.22 -18.42
N VAL A 491 17.32 3.91 -18.53
CA VAL A 491 18.37 3.34 -19.39
C VAL A 491 18.12 3.68 -20.85
N ILE A 492 16.89 3.55 -21.36
CA ILE A 492 16.52 3.92 -22.73
C ILE A 492 16.85 5.39 -23.00
N ASN A 493 16.44 6.28 -22.09
CA ASN A 493 16.64 7.72 -22.19
C ASN A 493 18.09 8.15 -21.91
N GLY A 494 18.90 7.29 -21.29
CA GLY A 494 20.27 7.58 -20.91
C GLY A 494 20.40 8.63 -19.79
N ALA A 495 19.37 8.75 -18.95
CA ALA A 495 19.34 9.72 -17.86
C ALA A 495 18.59 9.13 -16.67
N ILE A 496 19.08 9.41 -15.45
CA ILE A 496 18.34 9.15 -14.22
C ILE A 496 17.18 10.14 -14.17
N SER A 497 15.99 9.62 -13.85
CA SER A 497 14.82 10.45 -13.61
C SER A 497 14.85 11.05 -12.19
N ASP A 498 13.81 10.84 -11.40
CA ASP A 498 13.72 11.34 -10.02
C ASP A 498 14.27 10.33 -9.00
N PHE A 499 14.49 9.09 -9.42
CA PHE A 499 14.89 7.98 -8.55
C PHE A 499 15.95 7.12 -9.24
N ASP A 500 17.12 6.94 -8.62
CA ASP A 500 18.16 6.07 -9.17
C ASP A 500 17.86 4.60 -8.89
N TYR A 501 17.11 3.99 -9.81
CA TYR A 501 16.67 2.60 -9.72
C TYR A 501 17.82 1.58 -9.70
N LEU A 502 18.90 1.82 -10.45
CA LEU A 502 20.07 0.94 -10.45
C LEU A 502 20.90 1.10 -9.17
N GLY A 503 21.01 2.33 -8.66
CA GLY A 503 21.58 2.59 -7.34
C GLY A 503 20.80 1.90 -6.23
N TYR A 504 19.46 1.99 -6.25
CA TYR A 504 18.57 1.28 -5.32
C TYR A 504 18.76 -0.24 -5.40
N ALA A 505 18.71 -0.83 -6.59
CA ALA A 505 18.90 -2.27 -6.79
C ALA A 505 20.25 -2.75 -6.24
N THR A 506 21.30 -1.95 -6.44
CA THR A 506 22.64 -2.25 -5.91
C THR A 506 22.67 -2.19 -4.39
N GLY A 507 22.07 -1.17 -3.78
CA GLY A 507 21.96 -1.08 -2.32
C GLY A 507 21.18 -2.27 -1.72
N ARG A 508 20.09 -2.72 -2.35
CA ARG A 508 19.37 -3.92 -1.94
C ARG A 508 20.22 -5.19 -2.10
N LEU A 509 21.03 -5.28 -3.16
CA LEU A 509 21.94 -6.41 -3.40
C LEU A 509 23.03 -6.51 -2.32
N ASP A 510 23.61 -5.39 -1.94
CA ASP A 510 24.60 -5.35 -0.86
C ASP A 510 23.98 -5.81 0.48
N MET A 511 22.76 -5.37 0.79
CA MET A 511 22.03 -5.84 1.97
C MET A 511 21.69 -7.33 1.90
N PHE A 512 21.28 -7.83 0.73
CA PHE A 512 21.00 -9.25 0.51
C PHE A 512 22.23 -10.12 0.80
N TYR A 513 23.38 -9.77 0.23
CA TYR A 513 24.62 -10.52 0.47
C TYR A 513 25.11 -10.44 1.91
N LYS A 514 24.94 -9.28 2.55
CA LYS A 514 25.23 -9.13 3.98
C LYS A 514 24.35 -10.05 4.82
N ASP A 515 23.05 -10.08 4.56
CA ASP A 515 22.08 -10.92 5.27
C ASP A 515 22.41 -12.42 5.11
N LEU A 516 22.79 -12.86 3.91
CA LEU A 516 23.22 -14.24 3.64
C LEU A 516 24.50 -14.60 4.41
N ALA A 517 25.50 -13.70 4.42
CA ALA A 517 26.74 -13.91 5.13
C ALA A 517 26.54 -14.03 6.66
N GLU A 518 25.65 -13.21 7.24
CA GLU A 518 25.27 -13.29 8.66
C GLU A 518 24.59 -14.62 9.02
N ARG A 519 24.08 -15.36 8.03
CA ARG A 519 23.42 -16.67 8.18
C ARG A 519 24.30 -17.85 7.74
N ASP A 520 25.57 -17.60 7.42
CA ASP A 520 26.54 -18.57 6.87
C ASP A 520 26.01 -19.27 5.60
N VAL A 521 25.24 -18.57 4.78
CA VAL A 521 24.79 -19.06 3.47
C VAL A 521 25.89 -18.81 2.44
N LYS A 522 26.39 -19.88 1.81
CA LYS A 522 27.46 -19.83 0.78
C LYS A 522 26.89 -20.14 -0.60
N TRP A 523 27.39 -19.46 -1.64
CA TRP A 523 26.89 -19.56 -3.03
C TRP A 523 27.97 -19.45 -4.09
#